data_AF-A0A8C0Y8S9-F1
#
_entry.id   AF-A0A8C0Y8S9-F1
#
_cell.length_a   1.000
_cell.length_b   1.000
_cell.length_c   1.000
_cell.angle_alpha   90.00
_cell.angle_beta   90.00
_cell.angle_gamma   90.00
#
_symmetry.space_group_name_H-M   'P 1'
#
loop_
_entity.id
_entity.type
_entity.pdbx_description
1 polymer ?
#
loop_
_entity_poly.entity_id
_entity_poly.type
_entity_poly.pdbx_seq_one_letter_code
_entity_poly.pdbx_strand_id
1 'polypeptide(L)'
;MESLELSLTSLGAISRHIDKSHNELSKYLAKQIWSQQDRQCVLECLVQLLLEKEYTLLIARHLRPLILDLLERNAERIKVDVRLNHDLHERLCVALSKLLNISPDAQV
;
A
#
# COMPACT_ATOMS: atom_id res chain seq x y z
N MET A 1 2.70 10.19 -14.84
CA MET A 1 1.99 9.33 -13.89
C MET A 1 0.86 8.65 -14.62
N GLU A 2 1.08 7.40 -14.97
CA GLU A 2 0.09 6.53 -15.62
C GLU A 2 -1.15 6.41 -14.72
N SER A 3 -2.34 6.35 -15.33
CA SER A 3 -3.60 6.21 -14.60
C SER A 3 -3.65 4.82 -13.94
N LEU A 4 -3.10 4.70 -12.74
CA LEU A 4 -3.16 3.48 -11.93
C LEU A 4 -4.63 3.17 -11.60
N GLU A 5 -5.19 2.18 -12.27
CA GLU A 5 -6.57 1.76 -12.03
C GLU A 5 -6.67 0.97 -10.71
N LEU A 6 -7.41 1.53 -9.76
CA LEU A 6 -7.73 0.90 -8.50
C LEU A 6 -8.89 -0.10 -8.69
N SER A 7 -8.60 -1.40 -8.59
CA SER A 7 -9.62 -2.44 -8.61
C SER A 7 -10.45 -2.44 -7.32
N LEU A 8 -11.75 -2.11 -7.43
CA LEU A 8 -12.70 -2.16 -6.31
C LEU A 8 -12.79 -3.56 -5.69
N THR A 9 -12.69 -4.61 -6.52
CA THR A 9 -12.68 -6.01 -6.04
C THR A 9 -11.47 -6.29 -5.16
N SER A 10 -10.28 -5.84 -5.57
CA SER A 10 -9.04 -5.98 -4.79
C SER A 10 -9.14 -5.21 -3.47
N LEU A 11 -9.63 -3.97 -3.51
CA LEU A 11 -9.80 -3.14 -2.32
C LEU A 11 -10.85 -3.70 -1.36
N GLY A 12 -11.95 -4.26 -1.87
CA GLY A 12 -12.96 -4.95 -1.06
C GLY A 12 -12.46 -6.26 -0.45
N ALA A 13 -11.54 -6.97 -1.13
CA ALA A 13 -10.88 -8.12 -0.53
C ALA A 13 -9.94 -7.68 0.60
N ILE A 14 -9.12 -6.66 0.36
CA ILE A 14 -8.21 -6.09 1.37
C ILE A 14 -8.99 -5.60 2.61
N SER A 15 -10.04 -4.80 2.41
CA SER A 15 -10.85 -4.25 3.52
C SER A 15 -11.52 -5.31 4.39
N ARG A 16 -11.81 -6.51 3.85
CA ARG A 16 -12.36 -7.63 4.64
C ARG A 16 -11.32 -8.34 5.52
N HIS A 17 -10.03 -8.21 5.20
CA HIS A 17 -8.94 -8.90 5.89
C HIS A 17 -8.16 -7.99 6.83
N ILE A 18 -8.37 -6.67 6.78
CA ILE A 18 -7.75 -5.71 7.68
C ILE A 18 -8.61 -5.56 8.93
N ASP A 19 -7.95 -5.45 10.08
CA ASP A 19 -8.63 -5.17 11.35
C ASP A 19 -9.41 -3.85 11.32
N LYS A 20 -10.51 -3.79 12.05
CA LYS A 20 -11.39 -2.60 12.06
C LYS A 20 -10.67 -1.31 12.45
N SER A 21 -9.62 -1.37 13.26
CA SER A 21 -8.80 -0.21 13.66
C SER A 21 -7.93 0.36 12.53
N HIS A 22 -7.58 -0.46 11.53
CA HIS A 22 -6.76 -0.06 10.38
C HIS A 22 -7.59 0.09 9.08
N ASN A 23 -8.90 -0.18 9.14
CA ASN A 23 -9.77 -0.25 7.97
C ASN A 23 -10.38 1.10 7.56
N GLU A 24 -9.52 2.09 7.32
CA GLU A 24 -9.91 3.38 6.73
C GLU A 24 -10.41 3.24 5.27
N LEU A 25 -10.16 2.09 4.63
CA LEU A 25 -10.64 1.78 3.28
C LEU A 25 -12.16 1.61 3.20
N SER A 26 -12.78 1.08 4.27
CA SER A 26 -14.22 0.82 4.32
C SER A 26 -15.07 2.07 4.05
N LYS A 27 -14.62 3.24 4.54
CA LYS A 27 -15.32 4.52 4.34
C LYS A 27 -15.32 4.99 2.88
N TYR A 28 -14.28 4.65 2.12
CA TYR A 28 -14.18 4.99 0.70
C TYR A 28 -14.95 3.97 -0.15
N LEU A 29 -14.89 2.69 0.20
CA LEU A 29 -15.66 1.63 -0.48
C LEU A 29 -17.18 1.81 -0.35
N ALA A 30 -17.65 2.49 0.68
CA ALA A 30 -19.07 2.84 0.84
C ALA A 30 -19.54 3.96 -0.12
N LYS A 31 -18.63 4.72 -0.74
CA LYS A 31 -18.99 5.81 -1.67
C LYS A 31 -19.27 5.26 -3.07
N GLN A 32 -20.33 5.75 -3.71
CA GLN A 32 -20.65 5.40 -5.10
C GLN A 32 -19.73 6.06 -6.13
N ILE A 33 -19.23 7.27 -5.84
CA ILE A 33 -18.36 8.05 -6.74
C ILE A 33 -17.17 8.53 -5.94
N TRP A 34 -15.96 8.35 -6.49
CA TRP A 34 -14.72 8.81 -5.88
C TRP A 34 -14.25 10.11 -6.53
N SER A 35 -14.03 11.13 -5.71
CA SER A 35 -13.31 12.32 -6.11
C SER A 35 -11.81 12.01 -6.29
N GLN A 36 -11.06 12.93 -6.91
CA GLN A 36 -9.60 12.81 -6.98
C GLN A 36 -8.96 12.76 -5.58
N GLN A 37 -9.51 13.51 -4.63
CA GLN A 37 -9.05 13.49 -3.24
C GLN A 37 -9.30 12.13 -2.59
N ASP A 38 -10.45 11.50 -2.83
CA ASP A 38 -10.76 10.16 -2.30
C ASP A 38 -9.76 9.13 -2.81
N ARG A 39 -9.43 9.17 -4.11
CA ARG A 39 -8.42 8.29 -4.71
C ARG A 39 -7.06 8.47 -4.06
N GLN A 40 -6.64 9.71 -3.84
CA GLN A 40 -5.37 9.98 -3.18
C GLN A 40 -5.38 9.50 -1.73
N CYS A 41 -6.46 9.70 -0.98
CA CYS A 41 -6.54 9.18 0.38
C CYS A 41 -6.52 7.65 0.43
N VAL A 42 -7.19 6.96 -0.51
CA VAL A 42 -7.11 5.50 -0.64
C VAL A 42 -5.67 5.07 -0.89
N LEU A 43 -4.97 5.73 -1.81
CA LEU A 43 -3.55 5.46 -2.07
C LEU A 43 -2.69 5.66 -0.82
N GLU A 44 -2.89 6.75 -0.06
CA GLU A 44 -2.16 6.97 1.20
C GLU A 44 -2.42 5.88 2.23
N CYS A 45 -3.68 5.39 2.35
CA CYS A 45 -3.99 4.26 3.20
C CYS A 45 -3.21 3.00 2.76
N LEU A 46 -3.17 2.72 1.45
CA LEU A 46 -2.46 1.56 0.92
C LEU A 46 -0.94 1.65 1.11
N VAL A 47 -0.37 2.85 0.96
CA VAL A 47 1.04 3.16 1.23
C VAL A 47 1.38 2.83 2.69
N GLN A 48 0.53 3.22 3.65
CA GLN A 48 0.72 2.93 5.06
C GLN A 48 0.57 1.43 5.37
N LEU A 49 -0.49 0.80 4.87
CA LEU A 49 -0.77 -0.63 5.05
C LEU A 49 0.34 -1.52 4.47
N LEU A 50 0.99 -1.10 3.38
CA LEU A 50 2.12 -1.84 2.80
C LEU A 50 3.27 -1.99 3.80
N LEU A 51 3.52 -0.96 4.62
CA LEU A 51 4.55 -0.95 5.66
C LEU A 51 4.13 -1.67 6.95
N GLU A 52 2.88 -2.10 7.05
CA GLU A 52 2.42 -2.93 8.16
C GLU A 52 2.77 -4.39 7.88
N LYS A 53 3.59 -4.97 8.77
CA LYS A 53 4.17 -6.31 8.62
C LYS A 53 3.12 -7.37 8.30
N GLU A 54 1.94 -7.27 8.89
CA GLU A 54 0.83 -8.22 8.75
C GLU A 54 0.14 -8.11 7.39
N TYR A 55 0.12 -6.91 6.81
CA TYR A 55 -0.62 -6.60 5.58
C TYR A 55 0.26 -6.51 4.33
N THR A 56 1.58 -6.41 4.45
CA THR A 56 2.50 -6.32 3.29
C THR A 56 2.19 -7.36 2.20
N LEU A 57 2.07 -8.63 2.55
CA LEU A 57 1.81 -9.72 1.59
C LEU A 57 0.38 -9.70 1.05
N LEU A 58 -0.59 -9.25 1.85
CA LEU A 58 -1.98 -9.09 1.42
C LEU A 58 -2.08 -8.01 0.34
N ILE A 59 -1.42 -6.86 0.56
CA ILE A 59 -1.32 -5.76 -0.40
C ILE A 59 -0.62 -6.25 -1.68
N ALA A 60 0.51 -6.94 -1.56
CA ALA A 60 1.25 -7.49 -2.70
C ALA A 60 0.42 -8.41 -3.58
N ARG A 61 -0.40 -9.26 -2.96
CA ARG A 61 -1.23 -10.23 -3.68
C ARG A 61 -2.35 -9.57 -4.47
N HIS A 62 -3.01 -8.57 -3.89
CA HIS A 62 -4.21 -7.96 -4.49
C HIS A 62 -3.92 -6.72 -5.34
N LEU A 63 -2.78 -6.07 -5.12
CA LEU A 63 -2.38 -4.83 -5.79
C LEU A 63 -0.99 -4.96 -6.45
N ARG A 64 -0.65 -6.16 -6.92
CA ARG A 64 0.59 -6.46 -7.65
C ARG A 64 1.02 -5.37 -8.66
N PRO A 65 0.16 -4.88 -9.57
CA PRO A 65 0.55 -3.85 -10.54
C PRO A 65 0.86 -2.49 -9.91
N LEU A 66 0.42 -2.24 -8.67
CA LEU A 66 0.64 -0.97 -7.96
C LEU A 66 1.81 -1.03 -6.97
N ILE A 67 2.39 -2.21 -6.71
CA ILE A 67 3.38 -2.37 -5.63
C ILE A 67 4.58 -1.43 -5.79
N LEU A 68 5.10 -1.28 -7.01
CA LEU A 68 6.25 -0.41 -7.25
C LEU A 68 5.90 1.06 -6.99
N ASP A 69 4.73 1.52 -7.45
CA ASP A 69 4.24 2.89 -7.18
C ASP A 69 4.04 3.13 -5.67
N LEU A 70 3.48 2.16 -4.94
CA LEU A 70 3.32 2.27 -3.48
C LEU A 70 4.67 2.29 -2.73
N LEU A 71 5.67 1.54 -3.21
CA LEU A 71 7.02 1.55 -2.65
C LEU A 71 7.74 2.87 -2.94
N GLU A 72 7.62 3.39 -4.16
CA GLU A 72 8.19 4.67 -4.57
C GLU A 72 7.64 5.82 -3.71
N ARG A 73 6.32 5.88 -3.54
CA ARG A 73 5.66 6.86 -2.65
C ARG A 73 6.15 6.76 -1.20
N ASN A 74 6.34 5.55 -0.68
CA ASN A 74 6.92 5.36 0.65
C ASN A 74 8.35 5.88 0.72
N ALA A 75 9.18 5.57 -0.28
CA ALA A 75 10.56 6.04 -0.35
C ALA A 75 10.66 7.57 -0.45
N GLU A 76 9.80 8.20 -1.25
CA GLU A 76 9.70 9.66 -1.35
C GLU A 76 9.30 10.29 -0.01
N ARG A 77 8.27 9.74 0.65
CA ARG A 77 7.81 10.22 1.96
C ARG A 77 8.92 10.17 3.02
N ILE A 78 9.72 9.10 3.02
CA ILE A 78 10.84 8.94 3.96
C ILE A 78 11.99 9.90 3.64
N LYS A 79 12.24 10.18 2.36
CA LYS A 79 13.30 11.10 1.91
C LYS A 79 13.01 12.57 2.22
N VAL A 80 11.74 12.98 2.14
CA VAL A 80 11.31 14.37 2.36
C VAL A 80 11.33 14.74 3.86
N ASP A 81 11.25 13.76 4.74
CA ASP A 81 11.32 14.00 6.18
C ASP A 81 12.74 14.38 6.62
N VAL A 82 12.94 15.65 7.02
CA VAL A 82 14.23 16.24 7.42
C VAL A 82 14.87 15.46 8.58
N ARG A 83 14.05 14.78 9.38
CA ARG A 83 14.52 13.75 10.31
C ARG A 83 14.13 12.40 9.72
N LEU A 84 15.09 11.71 9.10
CA LEU A 84 14.90 10.34 8.63
C LEU A 84 14.16 9.54 9.70
N ASN A 85 12.90 9.21 9.41
CA ASN A 85 12.09 8.43 10.32
C ASN A 85 12.58 6.99 10.25
N HIS A 86 13.47 6.64 11.18
CA HIS A 86 14.16 5.35 11.20
C HIS A 86 13.17 4.19 11.28
N ASP A 87 12.03 4.37 11.97
CA ASP A 87 10.95 3.37 12.02
C ASP A 87 10.35 3.13 10.63
N LEU A 88 9.98 4.19 9.91
CA LEU A 88 9.42 4.05 8.56
C LEU A 88 10.44 3.45 7.59
N HIS A 89 11.71 3.83 7.70
CA HIS A 89 12.79 3.25 6.91
C HIS A 89 12.94 1.75 7.18
N GLU A 90 12.98 1.33 8.45
CA GLU A 90 13.06 -0.07 8.83
C GLU A 90 11.86 -0.86 8.32
N ARG A 91 10.64 -0.32 8.50
CA ARG A 91 9.41 -0.94 8.01
C ARG A 91 9.41 -1.09 6.49
N LEU A 92 9.94 -0.12 5.75
CA LEU A 92 10.13 -0.20 4.30
C LEU A 92 11.12 -1.32 3.93
N CYS A 93 12.26 -1.42 4.62
CA CYS A 93 13.22 -2.50 4.40
C CYS A 93 12.62 -3.89 4.68
N VAL A 94 11.83 -4.02 5.75
CA VAL A 94 11.12 -5.26 6.08
C VAL A 94 10.09 -5.60 5.00
N ALA A 95 9.32 -4.62 4.54
CA ALA A 95 8.35 -4.82 3.47
C ALA A 95 9.03 -5.29 2.18
N LEU A 96 10.11 -4.61 1.75
CA LEU A 96 10.90 -4.99 0.58
C LEU A 96 11.44 -6.42 0.69
N SER A 97 12.01 -6.79 1.84
CA SER A 97 12.55 -8.14 2.08
C SER A 97 11.48 -9.23 1.92
N LYS A 98 10.25 -8.97 2.41
CA LYS A 98 9.12 -9.87 2.25
C LYS A 98 8.66 -10.00 0.80
N LEU A 99 8.63 -8.87 0.09
CA LEU A 99 8.21 -8.82 -1.32
C LEU A 99 9.20 -9.54 -2.24
N LEU A 100 10.50 -9.40 -1.99
CA LEU A 100 11.54 -10.13 -2.73
C LEU A 100 11.35 -11.64 -2.62
N ASN A 101 10.98 -12.15 -1.44
CA ASN A 101 10.78 -13.59 -1.22
C ASN A 101 9.59 -14.18 -2.00
N ILE A 102 8.70 -13.34 -2.54
CA ILE A 102 7.51 -13.76 -3.30
C ILE A 102 7.51 -13.24 -4.74
N SER A 103 8.55 -12.49 -5.14
CA SER A 103 8.69 -12.00 -6.51
C SER A 103 9.26 -13.12 -7.37
N PRO A 104 8.57 -13.53 -8.45
CA PRO A 104 9.10 -14.54 -9.36
C PRO A 104 10.42 -14.10 -10.01
N ASP A 105 10.65 -12.80 -10.18
CA ASP A 105 11.88 -12.24 -10.76
C ASP A 105 13.11 -12.33 -9.84
N ALA A 106 12.90 -12.63 -8.54
CA ALA A 106 13.97 -12.76 -7.54
C ALA A 106 14.37 -14.22 -7.30
N GLN A 107 13.61 -15.19 -7.84
CA GLN A 107 13.96 -16.61 -7.80
C GLN A 107 14.81 -16.91 -9.04
N VAL A 108 16.12 -16.68 -8.92
CA VAL A 108 17.13 -17.15 -9.89
C VAL A 108 17.35 -18.64 -9.72
#